data_AF-A0A1D8S2Q2-F1
#
_entry.id   AF-A0A1D8S2Q2-F1
#
_cell.length_a   1.000
_cell.length_b   1.000
_cell.length_c   1.000
_cell.angle_alpha   90.00
_cell.angle_beta   90.00
_cell.angle_gamma   90.00
#
_symmetry.space_group_name_H-M   'P 1'
#
loop_
_entity.id
_entity.type
_entity.pdbx_description
1 polymer ?
#
loop_
_entity_poly.entity_id
_entity_poly.type
_entity_poly.pdbx_seq_one_letter_code
_entity_poly.pdbx_strand_id
1 'polypeptide(L)'
;MPVAEDTERLAQGYAVLGRCWRQPDEALVEAINSGTLSTVVPDVESVTVKDLRIEHTRLFVGPGGPPCPPYESVYRDGEGDARGNVLGPSTGAVVTWYQAHGLGLDRDWSDLPDHVATELEFVSHLAADGSEDLREQFLDEHPRQWMRPFLDGVRAETHESFYAGLADATEDALF
;
A
#
# COMPACT_ATOMS: atom_id res chain seq x y z
N MET A 1 16.47 7.35 -23.57
CA MET A 1 16.97 6.04 -23.08
C MET A 1 17.01 6.01 -21.55
N PRO A 2 17.77 6.87 -20.83
CA PRO A 2 17.83 6.79 -19.36
C PRO A 2 16.51 7.14 -18.64
N VAL A 3 15.81 8.19 -19.08
CA VAL A 3 14.53 8.60 -18.46
C VAL A 3 13.47 7.49 -18.52
N ALA A 4 13.38 6.74 -19.62
CA ALA A 4 12.40 5.66 -19.76
C ALA A 4 12.72 4.47 -18.84
N GLU A 5 14.00 4.13 -18.67
CA GLU A 5 14.44 3.08 -17.73
C GLU A 5 14.18 3.47 -16.26
N ASP A 6 14.32 4.77 -15.93
CA ASP A 6 14.04 5.28 -14.59
C ASP A 6 12.53 5.25 -14.28
N THR A 7 11.69 5.64 -15.24
CA THR A 7 10.23 5.59 -15.15
C THR A 7 9.70 4.16 -14.98
N GLU A 8 10.21 3.22 -15.77
CA GLU A 8 9.82 1.81 -15.68
C GLU A 8 10.20 1.20 -14.33
N ARG A 9 11.41 1.48 -13.84
CA ARG A 9 11.86 1.01 -12.52
C ARG A 9 11.02 1.58 -11.39
N LEU A 10 10.67 2.87 -11.45
CA LEU A 10 9.81 3.50 -10.46
C LEU A 10 8.40 2.88 -10.44
N ALA A 11 7.81 2.67 -11.61
CA ALA A 11 6.51 2.02 -11.73
C ALA A 11 6.55 0.59 -11.15
N GLN A 12 7.58 -0.19 -11.48
CA GLN A 12 7.77 -1.54 -10.94
C GLN A 12 7.92 -1.52 -9.41
N GLY A 13 8.63 -0.53 -8.84
CA GLY A 13 8.77 -0.35 -7.40
C GLY A 13 7.41 -0.21 -6.70
N TYR A 14 6.57 0.72 -7.16
CA TYR A 14 5.23 0.91 -6.59
C TYR A 14 4.32 -0.31 -6.78
N ALA A 15 4.42 -1.02 -7.92
CA ALA A 15 3.65 -2.25 -8.15
C ALA A 15 4.04 -3.36 -7.16
N VAL A 16 5.35 -3.52 -6.88
CA VAL A 16 5.83 -4.49 -5.89
C VAL A 16 5.35 -4.10 -4.49
N LEU A 17 5.48 -2.83 -4.10
CA LEU A 17 4.98 -2.36 -2.80
C LEU A 17 3.47 -2.59 -2.66
N GLY A 18 2.67 -2.22 -3.65
CA GLY A 18 1.23 -2.44 -3.67
C GLY A 18 0.88 -3.91 -3.48
N ARG A 19 1.56 -4.82 -4.21
CA ARG A 19 1.37 -6.26 -4.05
C ARG A 19 1.73 -6.76 -2.64
N CYS A 20 2.79 -6.25 -2.05
CA CYS A 20 3.25 -6.65 -0.71
C CYS A 20 2.27 -6.28 0.41
N TRP A 21 1.42 -5.27 0.21
CA TRP A 21 0.38 -4.89 1.17
C TRP A 21 -0.92 -5.70 1.04
N ARG A 22 -1.04 -6.57 0.03
CA ARG A 22 -2.19 -7.47 -0.10
C ARG A 22 -2.04 -8.67 0.84
N GLN A 23 -3.12 -9.45 0.98
CA GLN A 23 -3.07 -10.70 1.75
C GLN A 23 -1.91 -11.60 1.25
N PRO A 24 -1.01 -12.05 2.14
CA PRO A 24 0.12 -12.87 1.74
C PRO A 24 -0.27 -14.17 1.05
N ASP A 25 0.47 -14.54 0.01
CA ASP A 25 0.37 -15.81 -0.70
C ASP A 25 1.70 -16.56 -0.69
N GLU A 26 1.69 -17.79 -1.23
CA GLU A 26 2.89 -18.64 -1.34
C GLU A 26 3.99 -17.94 -2.16
N ALA A 27 3.62 -17.17 -3.18
CA ALA A 27 4.56 -16.52 -4.06
C ALA A 27 5.29 -15.35 -3.37
N LEU A 28 4.60 -14.58 -2.53
CA LEU A 28 5.20 -13.56 -1.70
C LEU A 28 6.22 -14.17 -0.74
N VAL A 29 5.84 -15.25 -0.04
CA VAL A 29 6.73 -15.92 0.91
C VAL A 29 7.95 -16.52 0.25
N GLU A 30 7.80 -17.13 -0.93
CA GLU A 30 8.94 -17.60 -1.72
C GLU A 30 9.85 -16.43 -2.13
N ALA A 31 9.28 -15.29 -2.52
CA ALA A 31 10.06 -14.10 -2.87
C ALA A 31 10.82 -13.50 -1.67
N ILE A 32 10.24 -13.55 -0.47
CA ILE A 32 10.91 -13.17 0.78
C ILE A 32 12.07 -14.14 1.06
N ASN A 33 11.76 -15.44 1.14
CA ASN A 33 12.72 -16.46 1.59
C ASN A 33 13.86 -16.71 0.60
N SER A 34 13.64 -16.47 -0.69
CA SER A 34 14.69 -16.52 -1.73
C SER A 34 15.58 -15.27 -1.75
N GLY A 35 15.23 -14.21 -0.99
CA GLY A 35 15.91 -12.92 -1.02
C GLY A 35 15.57 -12.06 -2.23
N THR A 36 14.61 -12.46 -3.06
CA THR A 36 14.17 -11.68 -4.23
C THR A 36 13.67 -10.28 -3.84
N LEU A 37 13.03 -10.17 -2.67
CA LEU A 37 12.55 -8.87 -2.17
C LEU A 37 13.58 -8.07 -1.37
N SER A 38 14.80 -8.57 -1.14
CA SER A 38 15.80 -7.90 -0.29
C SER A 38 16.19 -6.48 -0.73
N THR A 39 16.02 -6.14 -2.01
CA THR A 39 16.27 -4.80 -2.53
C THR A 39 15.14 -3.81 -2.26
N VAL A 40 13.94 -4.32 -1.99
CA VAL A 40 12.73 -3.52 -1.71
C VAL A 40 12.46 -3.48 -0.22
N VAL A 41 12.54 -4.64 0.44
CA VAL A 41 12.33 -4.81 1.87
C VAL A 41 13.58 -5.51 2.44
N PRO A 42 14.55 -4.75 2.96
CA PRO A 42 15.78 -5.32 3.51
C PRO A 42 15.56 -5.99 4.86
N ASP A 43 16.50 -6.85 5.26
CA ASP A 43 16.61 -7.42 6.62
C ASP A 43 15.38 -8.20 7.12
N VAL A 44 14.64 -8.83 6.21
CA VAL A 44 13.48 -9.67 6.54
C VAL A 44 13.92 -11.07 6.97
N GLU A 45 13.43 -11.52 8.13
CA GLU A 45 13.61 -12.90 8.59
C GLU A 45 12.81 -13.88 7.72
N SER A 46 13.23 -15.14 7.64
CA SER A 46 12.46 -16.14 6.91
C SER A 46 11.09 -16.35 7.57
N VAL A 47 10.03 -16.34 6.78
CA VAL A 47 8.64 -16.45 7.25
C VAL A 47 7.92 -17.65 6.66
N THR A 48 6.82 -18.07 7.29
CA THR A 48 5.86 -19.00 6.69
C THR A 48 4.61 -18.25 6.21
N VAL A 49 3.95 -18.77 5.18
CA VAL A 49 2.68 -18.20 4.71
C VAL A 49 1.60 -18.18 5.79
N LYS A 50 1.65 -19.15 6.71
CA LYS A 50 0.70 -19.24 7.80
C LYS A 50 0.91 -18.09 8.79
N ASP A 51 2.14 -17.89 9.24
CA ASP A 51 2.45 -16.88 10.27
C ASP A 51 2.21 -15.47 9.70
N LEU A 52 2.66 -15.22 8.47
CA LEU A 52 2.46 -13.92 7.83
C LEU A 52 0.97 -13.61 7.56
N ARG A 53 0.14 -14.61 7.26
CA ARG A 53 -1.33 -14.44 7.15
C ARG A 53 -2.01 -14.21 8.49
N ILE A 54 -1.55 -14.87 9.55
CA ILE A 54 -2.05 -14.62 10.91
C ILE A 54 -1.78 -13.16 11.27
N GLU A 55 -0.56 -12.70 11.02
CA GLU A 55 -0.18 -11.33 11.30
C GLU A 55 -0.95 -10.32 10.44
N HIS A 56 -1.07 -10.58 9.13
CA HIS A 56 -1.91 -9.76 8.24
C HIS A 56 -3.33 -9.62 8.78
N THR A 57 -3.92 -10.75 9.19
CA THR A 57 -5.29 -10.76 9.71
C THR A 57 -5.39 -9.95 10.99
N ARG A 58 -4.41 -10.08 11.90
CA ARG A 58 -4.36 -9.33 13.15
C ARG A 58 -4.23 -7.82 12.92
N LEU A 59 -3.34 -7.40 12.02
CA LEU A 59 -3.04 -5.99 11.75
C LEU A 59 -4.15 -5.28 10.98
N PHE A 60 -4.74 -5.94 9.97
CA PHE A 60 -5.53 -5.27 8.93
C PHE A 60 -7.00 -5.68 8.86
N VAL A 61 -7.39 -6.84 9.42
CA VAL A 61 -8.74 -7.42 9.18
C VAL A 61 -9.54 -7.71 10.46
N GLY A 62 -8.88 -8.12 11.54
CA GLY A 62 -9.46 -8.87 12.67
C GLY A 62 -10.83 -8.41 13.21
N PRO A 63 -11.64 -9.35 13.73
CA PRO A 63 -13.07 -9.15 14.01
C PRO A 63 -13.41 -8.10 15.08
N GLY A 64 -12.42 -7.58 15.81
CA GLY A 64 -12.58 -6.56 16.86
C GLY A 64 -12.27 -5.13 16.43
N GLY A 65 -11.98 -4.90 15.15
CA GLY A 65 -11.37 -3.66 14.67
C GLY A 65 -9.85 -3.83 14.59
N PRO A 66 -9.26 -3.83 13.39
CA PRO A 66 -7.82 -3.97 13.24
C PRO A 66 -7.10 -2.74 13.84
N PRO A 67 -5.87 -2.90 14.38
CA PRO A 67 -5.09 -1.78 14.87
C PRO A 67 -4.64 -0.84 13.74
N CYS A 68 -4.48 -1.36 12.52
CA CYS A 68 -3.99 -0.59 11.37
C CYS A 68 -4.88 -0.79 10.14
N PRO A 69 -6.18 -0.46 10.13
CA PRO A 69 -7.06 -0.77 9.00
C PRO A 69 -6.55 -0.08 7.72
N PRO A 70 -6.23 -0.78 6.62
CA PRO A 70 -5.39 -0.26 5.53
C PRO A 70 -6.14 0.61 4.51
N TYR A 71 -7.03 1.51 4.97
CA TYR A 71 -7.90 2.33 4.13
C TYR A 71 -7.74 3.83 4.45
N GLU A 72 -7.56 4.66 3.42
CA GLU A 72 -7.42 6.13 3.58
C GLU A 72 -8.54 6.72 4.43
N SER A 73 -9.80 6.36 4.14
CA SER A 73 -10.98 6.92 4.81
C SER A 73 -10.95 6.72 6.34
N VAL A 74 -10.32 5.65 6.84
CA VAL A 74 -10.18 5.40 8.28
C VAL A 74 -9.23 6.39 8.96
N TYR A 75 -8.24 6.90 8.25
CA TYR A 75 -7.26 7.86 8.78
C TYR A 75 -7.65 9.30 8.49
N ARG A 76 -8.32 9.56 7.36
CA ARG A 76 -8.56 10.91 6.83
C ARG A 76 -9.95 11.45 7.13
N ASP A 77 -10.96 10.60 7.15
CA ASP A 77 -12.37 11.02 7.22
C ASP A 77 -12.95 10.98 8.64
N GLY A 78 -12.08 10.91 9.65
CA GLY A 78 -12.44 11.00 11.06
C GLY A 78 -12.68 12.44 11.54
N GLU A 79 -13.34 12.58 12.69
CA GLU A 79 -13.53 13.87 13.35
C GLU A 79 -12.47 14.10 14.44
N GLY A 80 -11.69 15.17 14.32
CA GLY A 80 -10.60 15.47 15.27
C GLY A 80 -9.53 14.38 15.24
N ASP A 81 -9.21 13.81 16.41
CA ASP A 81 -8.23 12.72 16.55
C ASP A 81 -8.86 11.31 16.42
N ALA A 82 -10.16 11.23 16.15
CA ALA A 82 -10.86 9.96 16.02
C ALA A 82 -10.67 9.32 14.64
N ARG A 83 -10.75 8.00 14.57
CA ARG A 83 -10.74 7.24 13.31
C ARG A 83 -12.05 7.43 12.54
N GLY A 84 -11.94 7.51 11.21
CA GLY A 84 -13.07 7.47 10.29
C GLY A 84 -13.60 6.05 10.08
N ASN A 85 -14.72 5.95 9.36
CA ASN A 85 -15.22 4.68 8.86
C ASN A 85 -14.69 4.44 7.44
N VAL A 86 -14.63 3.17 7.03
CA VAL A 86 -14.40 2.80 5.64
C VAL A 86 -15.51 3.33 4.72
N LEU A 87 -15.23 3.45 3.41
CA LEU A 87 -16.14 4.00 2.39
C LEU A 87 -16.53 5.47 2.66
N GLY A 88 -15.58 6.25 3.18
CA GLY A 88 -15.74 7.68 3.43
C GLY A 88 -15.63 8.54 2.16
N PRO A 89 -15.73 9.88 2.30
CA PRO A 89 -15.49 10.82 1.21
C PRO A 89 -14.20 10.61 0.42
N SER A 90 -13.10 10.22 1.08
CA SER A 90 -11.81 10.00 0.42
C SER A 90 -11.87 8.85 -0.59
N THR A 91 -12.64 7.79 -0.27
CA THR A 91 -12.90 6.66 -1.18
C THR A 91 -13.56 7.10 -2.49
N GLY A 92 -14.50 8.05 -2.43
CA GLY A 92 -15.11 8.60 -3.65
C GLY A 92 -14.15 9.45 -4.48
N ALA A 93 -13.23 10.15 -3.81
CA ALA A 93 -12.23 10.97 -4.47
C ALA A 93 -11.18 10.12 -5.23
N VAL A 94 -10.66 9.03 -4.64
CA VAL A 94 -9.76 8.11 -5.37
C VAL A 94 -10.46 7.44 -6.56
N VAL A 95 -11.75 7.08 -6.44
CA VAL A 95 -12.52 6.52 -7.57
C VAL A 95 -12.62 7.52 -8.72
N THR A 96 -12.74 8.82 -8.42
CA THR A 96 -12.78 9.87 -9.45
C THR A 96 -11.45 9.93 -10.21
N TRP A 97 -10.32 9.81 -9.50
CA TRP A 97 -8.99 9.71 -10.09
C TRP A 97 -8.87 8.52 -11.05
N TYR A 98 -9.30 7.34 -10.61
CA TYR A 98 -9.24 6.11 -11.41
C TYR A 98 -10.08 6.25 -12.69
N GLN A 99 -11.31 6.76 -12.57
CA GLN A 99 -12.21 6.97 -13.70
C GLN A 99 -11.68 8.02 -14.70
N ALA A 100 -11.03 9.08 -14.21
CA ALA A 100 -10.43 10.11 -15.07
C ALA A 100 -9.30 9.55 -15.96
N HIS A 101 -8.68 8.45 -15.54
CA HIS A 101 -7.64 7.74 -16.30
C HIS A 101 -8.21 6.53 -17.07
N GLY A 102 -9.55 6.42 -17.16
CA GLY A 102 -10.21 5.33 -17.89
C GLY A 102 -10.11 3.97 -17.21
N LEU A 103 -9.73 3.94 -15.93
CA LEU A 103 -9.62 2.71 -15.14
C LEU A 103 -10.93 2.39 -14.42
N GLY A 104 -11.17 1.10 -14.25
CA GLY A 104 -12.23 0.56 -13.41
C GLY A 104 -11.65 -0.23 -12.25
N LEU A 105 -12.48 -0.46 -11.23
CA LEU A 105 -12.10 -1.33 -10.12
C LEU A 105 -12.07 -2.79 -10.58
N ASP A 106 -11.06 -3.51 -10.12
CA ASP A 106 -10.96 -4.95 -10.35
C ASP A 106 -12.11 -5.66 -9.62
N ARG A 107 -12.84 -6.51 -10.34
CA ARG A 107 -13.99 -7.26 -9.80
C ARG A 107 -13.54 -8.46 -8.98
N ASP A 108 -12.32 -8.93 -9.21
CA ASP A 108 -11.71 -10.06 -8.50
C ASP A 108 -10.92 -9.58 -7.27
N TRP A 109 -10.77 -8.27 -7.09
CA TRP A 109 -10.23 -7.63 -5.89
C TRP A 109 -11.37 -7.26 -4.93
N SER A 110 -11.37 -7.85 -3.73
CA SER A 110 -12.47 -7.69 -2.75
C SER A 110 -12.34 -6.47 -1.84
N ASP A 111 -11.20 -5.77 -1.87
CA ASP A 111 -10.94 -4.61 -1.03
C ASP A 111 -11.46 -3.31 -1.65
N LEU A 112 -11.47 -2.27 -0.81
CA LEU A 112 -12.01 -0.97 -1.17
C LEU A 112 -11.06 -0.17 -2.07
N PRO A 113 -11.59 0.79 -2.85
CA PRO A 113 -10.78 1.62 -3.74
C PRO A 113 -9.65 2.39 -3.05
N ASP A 114 -9.84 2.75 -1.79
CA ASP A 114 -8.91 3.51 -0.96
C ASP A 114 -7.99 2.62 -0.12
N HIS A 115 -7.90 1.34 -0.45
CA HIS A 115 -6.95 0.43 0.16
C HIS A 115 -5.51 0.81 -0.24
N VAL A 116 -4.55 0.75 0.68
CA VAL A 116 -3.13 1.09 0.43
C VAL A 116 -2.57 0.45 -0.84
N ALA A 117 -2.85 -0.84 -1.06
CA ALA A 117 -2.40 -1.56 -2.25
C ALA A 117 -2.96 -0.95 -3.55
N THR A 118 -4.23 -0.56 -3.55
CA THR A 118 -4.92 -0.01 -4.72
C THR A 118 -4.42 1.40 -5.04
N GLU A 119 -4.18 2.24 -4.03
CA GLU A 119 -3.57 3.55 -4.24
C GLU A 119 -2.13 3.43 -4.78
N LEU A 120 -1.30 2.55 -4.22
CA LEU A 120 0.08 2.33 -4.71
C LEU A 120 0.10 1.77 -6.14
N GLU A 121 -0.83 0.90 -6.51
CA GLU A 121 -0.99 0.44 -7.89
C GLU A 121 -1.37 1.57 -8.84
N PHE A 122 -2.19 2.51 -8.39
CA PHE A 122 -2.49 3.69 -9.20
C PHE A 122 -1.27 4.63 -9.33
N VAL A 123 -0.47 4.79 -8.28
CA VAL A 123 0.81 5.50 -8.37
C VAL A 123 1.74 4.81 -9.38
N SER A 124 1.80 3.47 -9.38
CA SER A 124 2.54 2.69 -10.36
C SER A 124 2.07 2.96 -11.80
N HIS A 125 0.76 3.03 -12.02
CA HIS A 125 0.18 3.36 -13.32
C HIS A 125 0.60 4.77 -13.80
N LEU A 126 0.47 5.79 -12.94
CA LEU A 126 0.89 7.16 -13.27
C LEU A 126 2.40 7.27 -13.52
N ALA A 127 3.19 6.51 -12.76
CA ALA A 127 4.62 6.39 -12.99
C ALA A 127 4.88 5.79 -14.37
N ALA A 128 4.25 4.67 -14.75
CA ALA A 128 4.47 4.02 -16.04
C ALA A 128 4.11 4.93 -17.23
N ASP A 129 3.09 5.78 -17.08
CA ASP A 129 2.67 6.76 -18.08
C ASP A 129 3.62 7.96 -18.18
N GLY A 130 4.64 8.05 -17.31
CA GLY A 130 5.63 9.14 -17.28
C GLY A 130 5.07 10.49 -16.85
N SER A 131 3.87 10.52 -16.26
CA SER A 131 3.17 11.74 -15.88
C SER A 131 3.55 12.18 -14.46
N GLU A 132 4.76 12.73 -14.32
CA GLU A 132 5.32 13.13 -13.02
C GLU A 132 4.41 14.11 -12.25
N ASP A 133 3.89 15.15 -12.91
CA ASP A 133 2.99 16.14 -12.29
C ASP A 133 1.71 15.50 -11.74
N LEU A 134 1.09 14.58 -12.50
CA LEU A 134 -0.12 13.87 -12.07
C LEU A 134 0.18 12.90 -10.93
N ARG A 135 1.34 12.23 -10.98
CA ARG A 135 1.80 11.32 -9.91
C ARG A 135 1.99 12.10 -8.61
N GLU A 136 2.73 13.22 -8.64
CA GLU A 136 2.93 14.06 -7.45
C GLU A 136 1.62 14.64 -6.94
N GLN A 137 0.73 15.09 -7.83
CA GLN A 137 -0.59 15.57 -7.44
C GLN A 137 -1.40 14.48 -6.72
N PHE A 138 -1.47 13.27 -7.28
CA PHE A 138 -2.18 12.16 -6.64
C PHE A 138 -1.57 11.80 -5.28
N LEU A 139 -0.24 11.71 -5.19
CA LEU A 139 0.47 11.44 -3.95
C LEU A 139 0.14 12.47 -2.86
N ASP A 140 0.16 13.76 -3.20
CA ASP A 140 -0.16 14.84 -2.28
C ASP A 140 -1.64 14.86 -1.87
N GLU A 141 -2.55 14.57 -2.81
CA GLU A 141 -3.99 14.58 -2.54
C GLU A 141 -4.47 13.36 -1.74
N HIS A 142 -3.78 12.22 -1.85
CA HIS A 142 -4.20 10.93 -1.30
C HIS A 142 -3.12 10.26 -0.42
N PRO A 143 -2.21 9.37 -0.89
CA PRO A 143 -1.27 8.64 -0.03
C PRO A 143 -0.62 9.47 1.09
N ARG A 144 -0.08 10.66 0.78
CA ARG A 144 0.65 11.48 1.76
C ARG A 144 -0.24 12.08 2.85
N GLN A 145 -1.56 12.09 2.67
CA GLN A 145 -2.52 12.56 3.66
C GLN A 145 -2.71 11.58 4.82
N TRP A 146 -2.37 10.30 4.63
CA TRP A 146 -2.72 9.25 5.59
C TRP A 146 -1.65 8.19 5.83
N MET A 147 -0.67 8.05 4.92
CA MET A 147 0.26 6.92 4.99
C MET A 147 1.16 6.99 6.22
N ARG A 148 1.63 8.17 6.64
CA ARG A 148 2.49 8.29 7.84
C ARG A 148 1.88 7.67 9.10
N PRO A 149 0.68 8.09 9.56
CA PRO A 149 0.06 7.46 10.74
C PRO A 149 -0.30 5.98 10.51
N PHE A 150 -0.54 5.54 9.27
CA PHE A 150 -0.72 4.12 8.95
C PHE A 150 0.57 3.32 9.17
N LEU A 151 1.67 3.75 8.55
CA LEU A 151 2.97 3.08 8.62
C LEU A 151 3.55 3.11 10.05
N ASP A 152 3.40 4.24 10.76
CA ASP A 152 3.77 4.34 12.17
C ASP A 152 3.02 3.33 13.03
N GLY A 153 1.71 3.17 12.79
CA GLY A 153 0.90 2.15 13.45
C GLY A 153 1.40 0.73 13.13
N VAL A 154 1.68 0.43 11.86
CA VAL A 154 2.17 -0.89 11.45
C VAL A 154 3.50 -1.21 12.14
N ARG A 155 4.45 -0.27 12.17
CA ARG A 155 5.74 -0.47 12.86
C ARG A 155 5.58 -0.67 14.36
N ALA A 156 4.66 0.07 14.99
CA ALA A 156 4.43 -0.03 16.43
C ALA A 156 3.76 -1.34 16.83
N GLU A 157 2.91 -1.89 15.94
CA GLU A 157 2.06 -3.04 16.25
C GLU A 157 2.60 -4.36 15.73
N THR A 158 3.38 -4.37 14.64
CA THR A 158 3.85 -5.61 13.99
C THR A 158 4.81 -6.42 14.87
N HIS A 159 4.70 -7.74 14.76
CA HIS A 159 5.66 -8.71 15.29
C HIS A 159 6.48 -9.39 14.20
N GLU A 160 6.21 -9.10 12.93
CA GLU A 160 6.91 -9.65 11.77
C GLU A 160 7.83 -8.58 11.15
N SER A 161 9.11 -8.91 10.98
CA SER A 161 10.13 -8.04 10.38
C SER A 161 9.75 -7.60 8.97
N PHE A 162 9.03 -8.45 8.23
CA PHE A 162 8.52 -8.12 6.90
C PHE A 162 7.66 -6.86 6.89
N TYR A 163 6.67 -6.73 7.78
CA TYR A 163 5.78 -5.56 7.78
C TYR A 163 6.47 -4.30 8.30
N ALA A 164 7.44 -4.43 9.21
CA ALA A 164 8.26 -3.29 9.63
C ALA A 164 9.08 -2.75 8.46
N GLY A 165 9.79 -3.62 7.75
CA GLY A 165 10.56 -3.23 6.57
C GLY A 165 9.67 -2.74 5.42
N LEU A 166 8.49 -3.34 5.22
CA LEU A 166 7.55 -2.89 4.21
C LEU A 166 7.02 -1.48 4.52
N ALA A 167 6.83 -1.18 5.82
CA ALA A 167 6.44 0.15 6.24
C ALA A 167 7.52 1.19 5.93
N ASP A 168 8.79 0.88 6.21
CA ASP A 168 9.93 1.74 5.90
C ASP A 168 10.10 1.95 4.40
N ALA A 169 10.09 0.87 3.62
CA ALA A 169 10.20 0.95 2.16
C ALA A 169 9.06 1.74 1.50
N THR A 170 7.85 1.64 2.06
CA THR A 170 6.69 2.41 1.58
C THR A 170 6.83 3.89 1.95
N GLU A 171 7.34 4.22 3.15
CA GLU A 171 7.59 5.62 3.53
C GLU A 171 8.65 6.25 2.61
N ASP A 172 9.78 5.58 2.40
CA ASP A 172 10.87 6.06 1.53
C ASP A 172 10.42 6.25 0.08
N ALA A 173 9.47 5.45 -0.41
CA ALA A 173 8.94 5.59 -1.75
C ALA A 173 7.96 6.77 -1.90
N LEU A 174 7.40 7.29 -0.81
CA LEU A 174 6.36 8.31 -0.86
C LEU A 174 6.89 9.72 -0.54
N PHE A 175 8.00 9.86 0.19
CA PHE A 175 8.48 11.13 0.75
C PHE A 175 9.97 11.38 0.48
#